data_AF-A0A812HHC3-F1
#
_entry.id   AF-A0A812HHC3-F1
#
_cell.length_a   1.000
_cell.length_b   1.000
_cell.length_c   1.000
_cell.angle_alpha   90.00
_cell.angle_beta   90.00
_cell.angle_gamma   90.00
#
_symmetry.space_group_name_H-M   'P 1'
#
loop_
_entity.id
_entity.type
_entity.pdbx_description
1 polymer ?
#
loop_
_entity_poly.entity_id
_entity_poly.type
_entity_poly.pdbx_seq_one_letter_code
_entity_poly.pdbx_strand_id
1 'polypeptide(L)'
;MEGADSKDRPDLAPKMSRLPSKDRGGKKNMKVAGKFVQASTEHLDRKSRVSDFLKSIYLANFMAAVVLVDAYCTCVDIDATAAGTQPPEISSLISSLCLVTYTLEIAALLSVFGLRASFSDWFMALDLIIVGCGWAEEIISVFSDG
;
A
#
# COMPACT_ATOMS: atom_id res chain seq x y z
N MET A 1 -52.76 -49.95 53.85
CA MET A 1 -51.46 -50.31 53.26
C MET A 1 -50.76 -48.98 52.99
N GLU A 2 -50.09 -48.45 54.01
CA GLU A 2 -48.63 -48.63 54.23
C GLU A 2 -47.86 -47.86 53.13
N GLY A 3 -47.03 -46.85 53.40
CA GLY A 3 -46.28 -46.53 54.60
C GLY A 3 -44.80 -46.42 54.21
N ALA A 4 -44.16 -45.30 54.57
CA ALA A 4 -42.71 -45.08 54.61
C ALA A 4 -41.99 -45.05 53.24
N ASP A 5 -40.77 -44.51 53.06
CA ASP A 5 -39.76 -44.05 54.00
C ASP A 5 -38.77 -43.11 53.29
N SER A 6 -38.14 -42.29 54.13
CA SER A 6 -37.06 -41.34 53.91
C SER A 6 -35.71 -42.00 53.56
N LYS A 7 -34.80 -41.27 52.89
CA LYS A 7 -33.32 -41.26 53.11
C LYS A 7 -32.60 -40.48 52.00
N ASP A 8 -32.10 -39.27 52.27
CA ASP A 8 -30.78 -38.96 52.84
C ASP A 8 -29.64 -38.83 51.79
N ARG A 9 -29.27 -37.56 51.53
CA ARG A 9 -27.88 -37.01 51.46
C ARG A 9 -26.96 -37.41 50.29
N PRO A 10 -25.81 -36.70 50.08
CA PRO A 10 -25.54 -35.26 50.27
C PRO A 10 -24.81 -34.61 49.07
N ASP A 11 -24.78 -33.28 49.10
CA ASP A 11 -23.89 -32.39 48.36
C ASP A 11 -22.42 -32.82 48.39
N LEU A 12 -21.83 -32.97 47.21
CA LEU A 12 -20.38 -33.07 47.02
C LEU A 12 -19.93 -32.01 46.02
N ALA A 13 -19.74 -30.81 46.56
CA ALA A 13 -19.00 -29.74 45.92
C ALA A 13 -17.56 -30.22 45.60
N PRO A 14 -17.05 -30.03 44.38
CA PRO A 14 -15.65 -30.28 44.08
C PRO A 14 -14.76 -29.26 44.81
N LYS A 15 -13.87 -29.81 45.65
CA LYS A 15 -12.84 -29.08 46.41
C LYS A 15 -12.00 -28.17 45.51
N MET A 16 -11.88 -26.92 45.94
CA MET A 16 -10.81 -26.00 45.56
C MET A 16 -9.45 -26.67 45.73
N SER A 17 -8.79 -27.02 44.63
CA SER A 17 -7.34 -27.20 44.60
C SER A 17 -6.68 -25.82 44.48
N ARG A 18 -6.13 -25.36 45.60
CA ARG A 18 -5.23 -24.22 45.68
C ARG A 18 -4.05 -24.47 44.74
N LEU A 19 -3.90 -23.65 43.70
CA LEU A 19 -2.67 -23.57 42.92
C LEU A 19 -1.68 -22.58 43.56
N PRO A 20 -0.37 -22.87 43.45
CA PRO A 20 0.66 -22.30 44.30
C PRO A 20 0.93 -20.83 44.00
N SER A 21 0.93 -20.03 45.06
CA SER A 21 1.70 -18.79 45.16
C SER A 21 3.16 -19.09 44.84
N LYS A 22 3.68 -18.62 43.71
CA LYS A 22 5.11 -18.68 43.42
C LYS A 22 5.60 -17.54 42.52
N ASP A 23 6.49 -16.77 43.14
CA ASP A 23 7.57 -15.95 42.60
C ASP A 23 7.28 -14.63 41.87
N ARG A 24 7.49 -13.57 42.67
CA ARG A 24 8.09 -12.29 42.26
C ARG A 24 9.43 -12.55 41.55
N GLY A 25 9.39 -12.82 40.25
CA GLY A 25 10.56 -12.86 39.37
C GLY A 25 10.71 -11.53 38.64
N GLY A 26 11.82 -10.84 38.89
CA GLY A 26 12.08 -9.47 38.47
C GLY A 26 11.83 -9.15 36.98
N LYS A 27 11.35 -7.93 36.76
CA LYS A 27 11.31 -7.24 35.47
C LYS A 27 12.73 -7.17 34.90
N LYS A 28 13.12 -8.19 34.12
CA LYS A 28 14.27 -8.11 33.24
C LYS A 28 13.88 -7.16 32.11
N ASN A 29 14.37 -5.93 32.18
CA ASN A 29 14.39 -5.02 31.05
C ASN A 29 15.24 -5.68 29.94
N MET A 30 14.62 -6.51 29.11
CA MET A 30 15.20 -6.91 27.84
C MET A 30 15.23 -5.66 26.95
N LYS A 31 16.32 -4.89 27.08
CA LYS A 31 16.80 -4.06 25.97
C LYS A 31 17.26 -5.02 24.89
N VAL A 32 16.30 -5.54 24.12
CA VAL A 32 16.59 -6.19 22.84
C VAL A 32 17.32 -5.14 22.02
N ALA A 33 18.61 -5.40 21.83
CA ALA A 33 19.55 -4.48 21.25
C ALA A 33 19.09 -4.10 19.83
N GLY A 34 18.41 -2.96 19.72
CA GLY A 34 18.17 -2.21 18.48
C GLY A 34 19.46 -1.65 17.88
N LYS A 35 20.59 -2.36 18.01
CA LYS A 35 21.89 -1.98 17.43
C LYS A 35 22.14 -2.63 16.06
N PHE A 36 21.25 -3.50 15.59
CA PHE A 36 21.41 -4.11 14.26
C PHE A 36 20.65 -3.36 13.14
N VAL A 37 19.66 -2.54 13.49
CA VAL A 37 18.94 -1.70 12.51
C VAL A 37 19.57 -0.30 12.39
N GLN A 38 20.37 0.11 13.38
CA GLN A 38 20.93 1.46 13.48
C GLN A 38 22.22 1.68 12.67
N ALA A 39 22.89 0.62 12.20
CA ALA A 39 24.15 0.74 11.46
C ALA A 39 23.99 0.95 9.94
N SER A 40 22.75 0.97 9.41
CA SER A 40 22.49 1.21 7.98
C SER A 40 21.77 2.54 7.70
N THR A 41 21.55 3.36 8.74
CA THR A 41 20.76 4.60 8.65
C THR A 41 21.62 5.87 8.60
N GLU A 42 22.93 5.79 8.80
CA GLU A 42 23.80 7.00 8.87
C GLU A 42 24.17 7.62 7.51
N HIS A 43 23.75 7.03 6.38
CA HIS A 43 24.02 7.59 5.04
C HIS A 43 22.78 8.18 4.34
N LEU A 44 21.68 8.41 5.08
CA LEU A 44 20.37 8.82 4.57
C LEU A 44 19.90 10.22 5.02
N ASP A 45 20.77 11.05 5.60
CA ASP A 45 20.32 12.30 6.24
C ASP A 45 19.83 13.37 5.25
N ARG A 46 20.21 13.28 3.96
CA ARG A 46 19.69 14.15 2.89
C ARG A 46 18.39 13.62 2.23
N LYS A 47 17.98 12.38 2.54
CA LYS A 47 16.82 11.71 1.94
C LYS A 47 15.52 11.91 2.72
N SER A 48 15.58 12.41 3.96
CA SER A 48 14.40 12.51 4.84
C SER A 48 13.33 13.46 4.30
N ARG A 49 13.70 14.69 3.93
CA ARG A 49 12.74 15.71 3.46
C ARG A 49 11.96 15.30 2.21
N VAL A 50 12.63 14.67 1.25
CA VAL A 50 11.97 14.19 0.02
C VAL A 50 11.07 13.01 0.34
N SER A 51 11.49 12.11 1.24
CA SER A 51 10.64 10.99 1.69
C SER A 51 9.38 11.48 2.40
N ASP A 52 9.50 12.53 3.22
CA ASP A 52 8.38 13.11 3.96
C ASP A 52 7.41 13.83 3.02
N PHE A 53 7.94 14.48 1.98
CA PHE A 53 7.13 15.10 0.92
C PHE A 53 6.39 14.07 0.08
N LEU A 54 7.04 12.98 -0.34
CA LEU A 54 6.41 11.90 -1.12
C LEU A 54 5.35 11.14 -0.30
N LYS A 55 5.49 11.10 1.03
CA LYS A 55 4.49 10.52 1.94
C LYS A 55 3.36 11.50 2.30
N SER A 56 3.38 12.71 1.75
CA SER A 56 2.35 13.70 2.01
C SER A 56 1.01 13.26 1.44
N ILE A 57 -0.04 13.37 2.26
CA ILE A 57 -1.41 13.09 1.83
C ILE A 57 -1.86 14.02 0.71
N TYR A 58 -1.28 15.23 0.62
CA TYR A 58 -1.58 16.17 -0.46
C TYR A 58 -1.05 15.65 -1.80
N LEU A 59 0.12 15.03 -1.82
CA LEU A 59 0.70 14.45 -3.03
C LEU A 59 -0.11 13.23 -3.48
N ALA A 60 -0.51 12.38 -2.54
CA ALA A 60 -1.40 11.25 -2.83
C ALA A 60 -2.76 11.71 -3.41
N ASN A 61 -3.38 12.74 -2.82
CA ASN A 61 -4.63 13.30 -3.32
C ASN A 61 -4.48 13.96 -4.70
N PHE A 62 -3.35 14.64 -4.92
CA PHE A 62 -3.03 15.21 -6.23
C PHE A 62 -2.91 14.13 -7.29
N MET A 63 -2.16 13.06 -7.01
CA MET A 63 -2.00 11.94 -7.92
C MET A 63 -3.33 11.22 -8.18
N ALA A 64 -4.16 11.02 -7.16
CA ALA A 64 -5.51 10.50 -7.35
C ALA A 64 -6.37 11.39 -8.29
N ALA A 65 -6.24 12.71 -8.20
CA ALA A 65 -6.91 13.62 -9.12
C ALA A 65 -6.37 13.51 -10.56
N VAL A 66 -5.05 13.39 -10.73
CA VAL A 66 -4.41 13.14 -12.04
C VAL A 66 -4.96 11.84 -12.65
N VAL A 67 -5.07 10.77 -11.86
CA VAL A 67 -5.66 9.49 -12.30
C VAL A 67 -7.10 9.63 -12.74
N LEU A 68 -7.91 10.38 -12.00
CA LEU A 68 -9.30 10.61 -12.38
C LEU A 68 -9.43 11.39 -13.69
N VAL A 69 -8.58 12.40 -13.91
CA VAL A 69 -8.56 13.17 -15.15
C VAL A 69 -8.12 12.31 -16.33
N ASP A 70 -7.10 11.48 -16.14
CA ASP A 70 -6.59 10.55 -17.15
C ASP A 70 -7.65 9.50 -17.56
N ALA A 71 -8.30 8.89 -16.56
CA ALA A 71 -9.40 7.97 -16.78
C ALA A 71 -10.57 8.64 -17.51
N TYR A 72 -10.88 9.89 -17.19
CA TYR A 72 -11.91 10.66 -17.90
C TYR A 72 -11.54 10.88 -19.37
N CYS A 73 -10.30 11.28 -19.67
CA CYS A 73 -9.84 11.45 -21.04
C CYS A 73 -9.92 10.13 -21.83
N THR A 74 -9.52 9.03 -21.20
CA THR A 74 -9.64 7.68 -21.77
C THR A 74 -11.09 7.32 -22.11
N CYS A 75 -12.05 7.64 -21.23
CA CYS A 75 -13.47 7.42 -21.53
C CYS A 75 -13.94 8.26 -22.72
N VAL A 76 -13.54 9.54 -22.80
CA VAL A 76 -13.87 10.42 -23.93
C VAL A 76 -13.29 9.88 -25.24
N ASP A 77 -12.07 9.35 -25.24
CA ASP A 77 -11.44 8.79 -26.44
C ASP A 77 -12.14 7.51 -26.91
N ILE A 78 -12.55 6.64 -25.98
CA ILE A 78 -13.35 5.45 -26.28
C ILE A 78 -14.70 5.84 -26.88
N ASP A 79 -15.39 6.82 -26.28
CA ASP A 79 -16.69 7.30 -26.77
C ASP A 79 -16.58 7.93 -28.16
N ALA A 80 -15.55 8.75 -28.41
CA ALA A 80 -15.28 9.35 -29.71
C ALA A 80 -15.02 8.27 -30.78
N THR A 81 -14.23 7.25 -30.42
CA THR A 81 -13.93 6.10 -31.28
C THR A 81 -15.20 5.30 -31.59
N ALA A 82 -16.03 5.04 -30.58
CA ALA A 82 -17.30 4.33 -30.74
C ALA A 82 -18.31 5.11 -31.61
N ALA A 83 -18.28 6.44 -31.55
CA ALA A 83 -19.07 7.32 -32.40
C ALA A 83 -18.52 7.43 -33.84
N GLY A 84 -17.36 6.83 -34.14
CA GLY A 84 -16.69 6.95 -35.44
C GLY A 84 -16.13 8.37 -35.70
N THR A 85 -15.96 9.16 -34.65
CA THR A 85 -15.38 10.49 -34.69
C THR A 85 -13.91 10.45 -34.27
N GLN A 86 -13.11 11.42 -34.72
CA GLN A 86 -11.74 11.53 -34.25
C GLN A 86 -11.71 12.02 -32.79
N PRO A 87 -10.88 11.42 -31.91
CA PRO A 87 -10.72 11.88 -30.55
C PRO A 87 -10.19 13.33 -30.53
N PRO A 88 -10.64 14.15 -29.57
CA PRO A 88 -10.22 15.55 -29.51
C PRO A 88 -8.73 15.66 -29.16
N GLU A 89 -7.95 16.45 -29.90
CA GLU A 89 -6.49 16.59 -29.66
C GLU A 89 -6.12 17.00 -28.23
N ILE A 90 -7.05 17.68 -27.54
CA ILE A 90 -6.87 18.12 -26.16
C ILE A 90 -6.84 16.93 -25.18
N SER A 91 -7.66 15.88 -25.39
CA SER A 91 -7.64 14.70 -24.49
C SER A 91 -6.32 13.95 -24.62
N SER A 92 -5.82 13.81 -25.85
CA SER A 92 -4.49 13.23 -26.11
C SER A 92 -3.38 14.01 -25.42
N LEU A 93 -3.35 15.35 -25.56
CA LEU A 93 -2.32 16.17 -24.89
C LEU A 93 -2.38 16.07 -23.36
N ILE A 94 -3.59 16.05 -22.78
CA ILE A 94 -3.76 15.89 -21.33
C ILE A 94 -3.29 14.51 -20.88
N SER A 95 -3.62 13.46 -21.64
CA SER A 95 -3.18 12.09 -21.38
C SER A 95 -1.64 11.99 -21.38
N SER A 96 -0.95 12.57 -22.37
CA SER A 96 0.52 12.60 -22.40
C SER A 96 1.11 13.36 -21.19
N LEU A 97 0.48 14.45 -20.73
CA LEU A 97 0.90 15.15 -19.50
C LEU A 97 0.68 14.31 -18.24
N CYS A 98 -0.42 13.57 -18.15
CA CYS A 98 -0.68 12.62 -17.07
C CYS A 98 0.39 11.52 -17.05
N LEU A 99 0.71 10.94 -18.21
CA LEU A 99 1.78 9.94 -18.36
C LEU A 99 3.13 10.46 -17.85
N VAL A 100 3.53 11.67 -18.26
CA VAL A 100 4.76 12.30 -17.75
C VAL A 100 4.71 12.48 -16.23
N THR A 101 3.57 12.91 -15.69
CA THR A 101 3.40 13.10 -14.25
C THR A 101 3.56 11.78 -13.48
N TYR A 102 2.97 10.69 -13.96
CA TYR A 102 3.16 9.36 -13.37
C TYR A 102 4.61 8.90 -13.43
N THR A 103 5.29 9.13 -14.55
CA THR A 103 6.70 8.73 -14.67
C THR A 103 7.59 9.46 -13.68
N LEU A 104 7.30 10.74 -13.42
CA LEU A 104 8.01 11.54 -12.43
C LEU A 104 7.73 11.05 -11.00
N GLU A 105 6.48 10.69 -10.68
CA GLU A 105 6.13 10.09 -9.39
C GLU A 105 6.88 8.77 -9.17
N ILE A 106 6.78 7.84 -10.12
CA ILE A 106 7.45 6.54 -10.06
C ILE A 106 8.97 6.72 -9.95
N ALA A 107 9.56 7.62 -10.74
CA ALA A 107 10.99 7.94 -10.66
C ALA A 107 11.38 8.51 -9.29
N ALA A 108 10.56 9.39 -8.71
CA ALA A 108 10.78 9.93 -7.38
C ALA A 108 10.71 8.83 -6.31
N LEU A 109 9.69 7.97 -6.36
CA LEU A 109 9.52 6.84 -5.44
C LEU A 109 10.69 5.84 -5.58
N LEU A 110 11.08 5.48 -6.80
CA LEU A 110 12.24 4.62 -7.07
C LEU A 110 13.54 5.22 -6.55
N SER A 111 13.74 6.54 -6.71
CA SER A 111 14.94 7.22 -6.22
C SER A 111 15.03 7.21 -4.69
N VAL A 112 13.90 7.29 -3.99
CA VAL A 112 13.83 7.35 -2.53
C VAL A 112 13.86 5.96 -1.90
N PHE A 113 12.99 5.05 -2.35
CA PHE A 113 12.82 3.71 -1.76
C PHE A 113 13.73 2.65 -2.39
N GLY A 114 14.26 2.90 -3.57
CA GLY A 114 15.11 1.97 -4.32
C GLY A 114 14.30 0.93 -5.11
N LEU A 115 14.90 0.41 -6.18
CA LEU A 115 14.29 -0.57 -7.08
C LEU A 115 13.84 -1.84 -6.33
N ARG A 116 14.70 -2.38 -5.47
CA ARG A 116 14.45 -3.68 -4.81
C ARG A 116 13.25 -3.68 -3.86
N ALA A 117 13.00 -2.57 -3.16
CA ALA A 117 11.83 -2.44 -2.30
C ALA A 117 10.56 -2.15 -3.12
N SER A 118 10.69 -1.35 -4.18
CA SER A 118 9.57 -0.93 -5.02
C SER A 118 8.92 -2.09 -5.78
N PHE A 119 9.69 -3.07 -6.28
CA PHE A 119 9.15 -4.26 -6.96
C PHE A 119 8.50 -5.29 -6.03
N SER A 120 8.66 -5.15 -4.71
CA SER A 120 7.96 -6.02 -3.75
C SER A 120 6.51 -5.59 -3.54
N ASP A 121 6.15 -4.38 -3.94
CA ASP A 121 4.79 -3.86 -3.84
C ASP A 121 4.05 -4.12 -5.15
N TRP A 122 2.93 -4.84 -5.06
CA TRP A 122 2.11 -5.20 -6.21
C TRP A 122 1.50 -3.97 -6.89
N PHE A 123 1.13 -2.93 -6.13
CA PHE A 123 0.54 -1.72 -6.69
C PHE A 123 1.55 -0.93 -7.53
N MET A 124 2.77 -0.75 -7.02
CA MET A 124 3.85 -0.12 -7.78
C MET A 124 4.21 -0.89 -9.04
N ALA A 125 4.16 -2.23 -9.01
CA ALA A 125 4.38 -3.05 -10.19
C ALA A 125 3.31 -2.82 -11.27
N LEU A 126 2.04 -2.66 -10.89
CA LEU A 126 0.97 -2.32 -11.81
C LEU A 126 1.16 -0.92 -12.41
N ASP A 127 1.53 0.08 -11.61
CA ASP A 127 1.78 1.43 -12.09
C ASP A 127 2.92 1.47 -13.12
N LEU A 128 3.99 0.69 -12.88
CA LEU A 128 5.10 0.51 -13.83
C LEU A 128 4.65 -0.13 -15.15
N ILE A 129 3.73 -1.10 -15.10
CA ILE A 129 3.18 -1.72 -16.31
C ILE A 129 2.32 -0.73 -17.07
N ILE A 130 1.42 -0.01 -16.39
CA ILE A 130 0.53 0.99 -16.99
C ILE A 130 1.35 2.09 -17.67
N VAL A 131 2.34 2.65 -16.97
CA VAL A 131 3.25 3.66 -17.53
C VAL A 131 4.07 3.09 -18.68
N GLY A 132 4.55 1.85 -18.57
CA GLY A 132 5.28 1.17 -19.65
C GLY A 132 4.43 1.00 -20.91
N CYS A 133 3.15 0.66 -20.76
CA CYS A 133 2.19 0.58 -21.87
C CYS A 133 2.00 1.95 -22.54
N GLY A 134 1.83 3.03 -21.76
CA GLY A 134 1.68 4.37 -22.32
C GLY A 134 2.91 4.83 -23.14
N TRP A 135 4.13 4.57 -22.65
CA TRP A 135 5.33 4.86 -23.44
C TRP A 135 5.48 4.00 -24.68
N ALA A 136 5.07 2.72 -24.61
CA ALA A 136 5.10 1.85 -25.78
C ALA A 136 4.18 2.37 -26.89
N GLU A 137 2.99 2.84 -26.52
CA GLU A 137 2.04 3.45 -27.47
C GLU A 137 2.61 4.72 -28.11
N GLU A 138 3.16 5.65 -27.33
CA GLU A 138 3.82 6.86 -27.85
C GLU A 138 4.98 6.53 -28.79
N ILE A 139 5.83 5.55 -28.43
CA ILE A 139 6.94 5.11 -29.29
C ILE A 139 6.41 4.55 -30.61
N ILE A 140 5.39 3.70 -30.57
CA ILE A 140 4.79 3.11 -31.78
C ILE A 140 4.20 4.21 -32.67
N SER A 141 3.49 5.17 -32.09
CA SER A 141 2.92 6.31 -32.83
C SER A 141 4.01 7.12 -33.54
N VAL A 142 5.11 7.44 -32.85
CA VAL A 142 6.26 8.14 -33.45
C VAL A 142 6.90 7.34 -34.59
N PHE A 143 6.97 6.01 -34.48
CA PHE A 143 7.50 5.16 -35.56
C PHE A 143 6.52 4.92 -36.71
N SER A 144 5.20 5.03 -36.48
CA SER A 144 4.19 4.84 -37.50
C SER A 144 3.99 6.08 -38.38
N ASP A 145 4.31 7.26 -37.86
CA ASP A 145 4.17 8.55 -38.56
C ASP A 145 5.43 8.99 -39.34
N GLY A 146 6.52 8.20 -39.28
CA GLY A 146 7.79 8.47 -39.98
C GLY A 146 8.03 7.58 -41.20
#